data_AF-A0A533WNQ1-F1
#
_entry.id   AF-A0A533WNQ1-F1
#
_cell.length_a   1.000
_cell.length_b   1.000
_cell.length_c   1.000
_cell.angle_alpha   90.00
_cell.angle_beta   90.00
_cell.angle_gamma   90.00
#
_symmetry.space_group_name_H-M   'P 1'
#
loop_
_entity.id
_entity.type
_entity.pdbx_description
1 polymer ?
#
loop_
_entity_poly.entity_id
_entity_poly.type
_entity_poly.pdbx_seq_one_letter_code
_entity_poly.pdbx_strand_id
1 'polypeptide(L)'
;MPLLLDFANNSIKINVRTSKKARRLRLVSGINGVEAIVPLDYRAEELQSFVSSRKDWIIKTSRYYSRLKERCGGIEPDTIYFLGSKYHFHVVKDKKTSAVVSEAMKVITFHMADRRRYKEEMQEWYKEQIGKVIAERLPLLAGRLNMKFGKVSIKSQKSRWASC
;
A
#
# COMPACT_ATOMS: atom_id res chain seq x y z
N MET A 1 6.97 17.80 13.19
CA MET A 1 6.13 18.76 12.44
C MET A 1 6.41 18.59 10.95
N PRO A 2 5.42 18.78 10.05
CA PRO A 2 5.66 18.74 8.60
C PRO A 2 6.48 19.97 8.16
N LEU A 3 7.34 19.80 7.15
CA LEU A 3 8.09 20.88 6.51
C LEU A 3 7.32 21.34 5.27
N LEU A 4 7.27 22.65 4.99
CA LEU A 4 6.70 23.19 3.76
C LEU A 4 7.83 23.56 2.79
N LEU A 5 7.68 23.14 1.53
CA LEU A 5 8.55 23.55 0.43
C LEU A 5 7.76 24.46 -0.51
N ASP A 6 8.13 25.75 -0.55
CA ASP A 6 7.47 26.75 -1.38
C ASP A 6 8.17 26.91 -2.75
N PHE A 7 7.37 27.07 -3.81
CA PHE A 7 7.83 27.35 -5.16
C PHE A 7 6.73 27.95 -6.03
N ALA A 8 7.05 29.04 -6.75
CA ALA A 8 6.22 29.62 -7.81
C ALA A 8 4.71 29.60 -7.50
N ASN A 9 4.32 30.24 -6.40
CA ASN A 9 2.95 30.33 -5.85
C ASN A 9 2.28 29.03 -5.36
N ASN A 10 3.02 27.94 -5.21
CA ASN A 10 2.54 26.69 -4.59
C ASN A 10 3.44 26.24 -3.43
N SER A 11 2.85 25.50 -2.49
CA SER A 11 3.57 24.84 -1.40
C SER A 11 3.34 23.32 -1.46
N ILE A 12 4.41 22.54 -1.35
CA ILE A 12 4.32 21.09 -1.14
C ILE A 12 4.62 20.79 0.31
N LYS A 13 3.66 20.16 1.00
CA LYS A 13 3.84 19.64 2.35
C LYS A 13 4.68 18.37 2.34
N ILE A 14 5.80 18.40 3.05
CA ILE A 14 6.70 17.27 3.28
C ILE A 14 6.43 16.74 4.69
N ASN A 15 5.90 15.51 4.77
CA ASN A 15 5.72 14.86 6.06
C ASN A 15 7.07 14.41 6.60
N VAL A 16 7.35 14.60 7.88
CA VAL A 16 8.62 14.19 8.49
C VAL A 16 8.37 13.01 9.42
N ARG A 17 9.06 11.91 9.17
CA ARG A 17 8.99 10.68 9.97
C ARG A 17 10.36 10.29 10.49
N THR A 18 10.49 10.19 11.80
CA THR A 18 11.70 9.69 12.44
C THR A 18 11.77 8.16 12.37
N SER A 19 12.98 7.61 12.24
CA SER A 19 13.18 6.16 12.19
C SER A 19 14.49 5.73 12.84
N LYS A 20 14.41 4.82 13.82
CA LYS A 20 15.59 4.18 14.45
C LYS A 20 16.50 3.45 13.46
N LYS A 21 15.95 3.04 12.31
CA LYS A 21 16.69 2.33 11.24
C LYS A 21 17.30 3.28 10.22
N ALA A 22 16.93 4.56 10.22
CA ALA A 22 17.52 5.52 9.31
C ALA A 22 18.95 5.83 9.76
N ARG A 23 19.88 5.77 8.81
CA ARG A 23 21.28 6.20 8.98
C ARG A 23 21.59 7.49 8.24
N ARG A 24 20.66 7.94 7.39
CA ARG A 24 20.76 9.15 6.57
C ARG A 24 19.37 9.69 6.27
N LEU A 25 19.30 10.99 5.94
CA LEU A 25 18.10 11.61 5.41
C LEU A 25 17.69 10.95 4.08
N ARG A 26 16.40 10.69 3.91
CA ARG A 26 15.83 10.14 2.67
C ARG A 26 14.50 10.79 2.37
N LEU A 27 14.23 10.99 1.09
CA LEU A 27 12.90 11.36 0.61
C LEU A 27 12.24 10.16 -0.05
N VAL A 28 10.96 9.98 0.24
CA VAL A 28 10.10 8.97 -0.37
C VAL A 28 8.86 9.70 -0.88
N SER A 29 8.42 9.38 -2.09
CA SER A 29 7.19 9.92 -2.66
C SER A 29 6.23 8.79 -2.99
N GLY A 30 4.95 9.03 -2.77
CA GLY A 30 3.87 8.11 -3.08
C GLY A 30 2.56 8.85 -3.31
N ILE A 31 1.47 8.09 -3.47
CA ILE A 31 0.12 8.65 -3.68
C ILE A 31 -0.36 9.53 -2.51
N ASN A 32 0.24 9.34 -1.33
CA ASN A 32 -0.04 10.13 -0.13
C ASN A 32 0.86 11.37 0.03
N GLY A 33 1.65 11.70 -1.00
CA GLY A 33 2.58 12.83 -1.01
C GLY A 33 4.02 12.43 -0.75
N VAL A 34 4.82 13.41 -0.32
CA VAL A 34 6.26 13.27 -0.08
C VAL A 34 6.55 13.20 1.41
N GLU A 35 7.39 12.25 1.81
CA GLU A 35 7.82 12.04 3.18
C GLU A 35 9.36 12.10 3.28
N ALA A 36 9.86 12.85 4.25
CA ALA A 36 11.25 12.81 4.69
C ALA A 36 11.40 11.80 5.85
N ILE A 37 12.22 10.78 5.62
CA ILE A 37 12.60 9.80 6.64
C ILE A 37 13.95 10.21 7.22
N VAL A 38 13.97 10.47 8.52
CA VAL A 38 15.12 11.05 9.23
C VAL A 38 15.60 10.17 10.39
N PRO A 39 16.91 10.16 10.71
CA PRO A 39 17.43 9.61 11.97
C PRO A 39 16.79 10.24 13.21
N LEU A 40 17.03 9.66 14.40
CA LEU A 40 16.50 10.25 15.65
C LEU A 40 17.21 11.55 16.03
N ASP A 41 18.48 11.67 15.65
CA ASP A 41 19.45 12.70 16.00
C ASP A 41 19.69 13.71 14.86
N TYR A 42 18.77 13.79 13.90
CA TYR A 42 18.89 14.71 12.77
C TYR A 42 18.78 16.18 13.20
N ARG A 43 19.47 17.06 12.46
CA ARG A 43 19.33 18.51 12.61
C ARG A 43 18.28 19.07 11.66
N ALA A 44 17.49 20.03 12.14
CA ALA A 44 16.39 20.61 11.36
C ALA A 44 16.92 21.38 10.13
N GLU A 45 18.04 22.08 10.27
CA GLU A 45 18.69 22.87 9.23
C GLU A 45 19.23 21.96 8.12
N GLU A 46 19.78 20.79 8.50
CA GLU A 46 20.25 19.79 7.54
C GLU A 46 19.09 19.22 6.72
N LEU A 47 17.95 18.93 7.37
CA LEU A 47 16.74 18.51 6.69
C LEU A 47 16.24 19.58 5.71
N GLN A 48 16.21 20.84 6.12
CA GLN A 48 15.76 21.95 5.28
C GLN A 48 16.67 22.13 4.05
N SER A 49 18.00 22.08 4.25
CA SER A 49 18.97 22.13 3.16
C SER A 49 18.83 20.94 2.21
N PHE A 50 18.68 19.73 2.76
CA PHE A 50 18.49 18.51 1.98
C PHE A 50 17.21 18.56 1.13
N VAL A 51 16.09 19.00 1.72
CA VAL A 51 14.81 19.17 1.00
C VAL A 51 14.93 20.23 -0.09
N SER A 52 15.58 21.37 0.20
CA SER A 52 15.81 22.43 -0.77
C SER A 52 16.67 21.95 -1.94
N SER A 53 17.74 21.19 -1.68
CA SER A 53 18.61 20.61 -2.71
C SER A 53 17.91 19.60 -3.63
N ARG A 54 16.74 19.07 -3.22
CA ARG A 54 15.95 18.08 -3.96
C ARG A 54 14.65 18.66 -4.52
N LYS A 55 14.50 19.99 -4.54
CA LYS A 55 13.30 20.71 -4.98
C LYS A 55 12.75 20.21 -6.31
N ASP A 56 13.57 20.13 -7.35
CA ASP A 56 13.11 19.70 -8.68
C ASP A 56 12.59 18.26 -8.70
N TRP A 57 13.26 17.37 -7.96
CA TRP A 57 12.80 15.99 -7.79
C TRP A 57 11.45 15.94 -7.05
N ILE A 58 11.30 16.73 -5.98
CA ILE A 58 10.05 16.83 -5.19
C ILE A 58 8.89 17.32 -6.07
N ILE A 59 9.11 18.36 -6.87
CA ILE A 59 8.10 18.93 -7.78
C ILE A 59 7.72 17.88 -8.84
N LYS A 60 8.73 17.26 -9.48
CA LYS A 60 8.51 16.25 -10.52
C LYS A 60 7.71 15.05 -9.99
N THR A 61 8.11 14.50 -8.85
CA THR A 61 7.46 13.31 -8.27
C THR A 61 6.05 13.63 -7.76
N SER A 62 5.86 14.81 -7.15
CA SER A 62 4.53 15.24 -6.70
C SER A 62 3.56 15.37 -7.87
N ARG A 63 3.99 16.00 -8.97
CA ARG A 63 3.18 16.07 -10.20
C ARG A 63 2.85 14.68 -10.77
N TYR A 64 3.80 13.76 -10.76
CA TYR A 64 3.58 12.39 -11.20
C TYR A 64 2.47 11.71 -10.38
N TYR A 65 2.56 11.75 -9.04
CA TYR A 65 1.57 11.11 -8.18
C TYR A 65 0.21 11.84 -8.17
N SER A 66 0.17 13.17 -8.34
CA SER A 66 -1.10 13.89 -8.53
C SER A 66 -1.83 13.40 -9.78
N ARG A 67 -1.14 13.32 -10.93
CA ARG A 67 -1.75 12.78 -12.16
C ARG A 67 -2.14 11.31 -12.03
N LEU A 68 -1.34 10.52 -11.31
CA LEU A 68 -1.68 9.12 -11.05
C LEU A 68 -2.97 9.03 -10.20
N LYS A 69 -3.13 9.89 -9.20
CA LYS A 69 -4.33 9.97 -8.36
C LYS A 69 -5.57 10.42 -9.16
N GLU A 70 -5.40 11.34 -10.10
CA GLU A 70 -6.48 11.74 -11.03
C GLU A 70 -6.91 10.58 -11.94
N ARG A 71 -5.94 9.81 -12.47
CA ARG A 71 -6.24 8.68 -13.38
C ARG A 71 -6.80 7.45 -12.68
N CYS A 72 -6.24 7.09 -11.53
CA CYS A 72 -6.57 5.85 -10.81
C CYS A 72 -7.62 6.06 -9.72
N GLY A 73 -8.07 7.30 -9.52
CA GLY A 73 -8.86 7.68 -8.36
C GLY A 73 -8.01 7.87 -7.10
N GLY A 74 -8.59 8.58 -6.12
CA GLY A 74 -8.03 8.65 -4.78
C GLY A 74 -8.17 7.33 -4.03
N ILE A 75 -7.52 7.25 -2.86
CA ILE A 75 -7.87 6.21 -1.88
C ILE A 75 -9.25 6.59 -1.35
N GLU A 76 -10.28 5.88 -1.80
CA GLU A 76 -11.62 6.00 -1.25
C GLU A 76 -11.67 5.28 0.11
N PRO A 77 -12.25 5.91 1.15
CA PRO A 77 -12.47 5.24 2.42
C PRO A 77 -13.26 3.95 2.23
N ASP A 78 -12.95 2.95 3.05
CA ASP A 78 -13.65 1.68 3.08
C ASP A 78 -13.72 0.96 1.72
N THR A 79 -12.68 1.12 0.89
CA THR A 79 -12.53 0.40 -0.37
C THR A 79 -11.30 -0.51 -0.39
N ILE A 80 -11.44 -1.64 -1.08
CA ILE A 80 -10.38 -2.63 -1.31
C ILE A 80 -10.42 -3.14 -2.75
N TYR A 81 -9.29 -3.62 -3.24
CA TYR A 81 -9.22 -4.26 -4.56
C TYR A 81 -9.21 -5.78 -4.42
N PHE A 82 -10.16 -6.45 -5.04
CA PHE A 82 -10.23 -7.90 -5.07
C PHE A 82 -10.30 -8.37 -6.52
N LEU A 83 -9.35 -9.22 -6.92
CA LEU A 83 -9.22 -9.76 -8.29
C LEU A 83 -9.29 -8.69 -9.40
N GLY A 84 -8.68 -7.53 -9.16
CA GLY A 84 -8.61 -6.42 -10.12
C GLY A 84 -9.82 -5.49 -10.13
N SER A 85 -10.90 -5.82 -9.41
CA SER A 85 -12.06 -4.95 -9.23
C SER A 85 -12.01 -4.20 -7.89
N LYS A 86 -12.52 -2.96 -7.88
CA LYS A 86 -12.70 -2.16 -6.67
C LYS A 86 -14.01 -2.55 -5.98
N TYR A 87 -13.97 -2.77 -4.66
CA TYR A 87 -15.14 -3.05 -3.82
C TYR A 87 -15.17 -2.07 -2.65
N HIS A 88 -16.37 -1.66 -2.25
CA HIS A 88 -16.58 -1.18 -0.89
C HIS A 88 -16.58 -2.36 0.08
N PHE A 89 -16.20 -2.15 1.32
CA PHE A 89 -16.32 -3.18 2.34
C PHE A 89 -17.05 -2.72 3.59
N HIS A 90 -17.70 -3.68 4.24
CA HIS A 90 -18.34 -3.50 5.53
C HIS A 90 -17.78 -4.50 6.53
N VAL A 91 -17.67 -4.07 7.79
CA VAL A 91 -17.26 -4.94 8.90
C VAL A 91 -18.40 -5.03 9.90
N VAL A 92 -18.99 -6.21 10.00
CA VAL A 92 -20.12 -6.53 10.86
C VAL A 92 -19.67 -7.44 11.99
N LYS A 93 -20.20 -7.21 13.20
CA LYS A 93 -19.90 -8.06 14.35
C LYS A 93 -20.67 -9.38 14.20
N ASP A 94 -19.96 -10.50 14.28
CA ASP A 94 -20.52 -11.84 14.17
C ASP A 94 -19.74 -12.83 15.04
N LYS A 95 -20.31 -14.00 15.36
CA LYS A 95 -19.62 -15.04 16.15
C LYS A 95 -18.55 -15.76 15.35
N LYS A 96 -18.73 -15.87 14.03
CA LYS A 96 -17.80 -16.56 13.13
C LYS A 96 -17.12 -15.56 12.19
N THR A 97 -15.84 -15.78 11.95
CA THR A 97 -15.10 -15.04 10.93
C THR A 97 -15.46 -15.58 9.56
N SER A 98 -15.95 -14.72 8.67
CA SER A 98 -16.21 -15.04 7.26
C SER A 98 -16.24 -13.78 6.42
N ALA A 99 -16.23 -13.93 5.09
CA ALA A 99 -16.52 -12.81 4.20
C ALA A 99 -17.42 -13.23 3.05
N VAL A 100 -18.38 -12.36 2.73
CA VAL A 100 -19.31 -12.53 1.61
C VAL A 100 -18.99 -11.49 0.55
N VAL A 101 -18.75 -11.94 -0.67
CA VAL A 101 -18.45 -11.08 -1.82
C VAL A 101 -19.72 -10.97 -2.67
N SER A 102 -20.24 -9.76 -2.82
CA SER A 102 -21.30 -9.43 -3.77
C SER A 102 -20.70 -8.78 -5.01
N GLU A 103 -20.64 -9.52 -6.10
CA GLU A 103 -20.12 -9.03 -7.38
C GLU A 103 -21.01 -7.93 -7.96
N ALA A 104 -22.33 -8.14 -7.94
CA ALA A 104 -23.31 -7.22 -8.50
C ALA A 104 -23.31 -5.86 -7.81
N MET A 105 -23.15 -5.84 -6.48
CA MET A 105 -23.11 -4.59 -5.70
C MET A 105 -21.70 -4.02 -5.55
N LYS A 106 -20.65 -4.77 -5.92
CA LYS A 106 -19.24 -4.43 -5.62
C LYS A 106 -19.03 -4.15 -4.13
N VAL A 107 -19.58 -5.03 -3.28
CA VAL A 107 -19.45 -4.96 -1.82
C VAL A 107 -18.89 -6.27 -1.27
N ILE A 108 -17.96 -6.16 -0.31
CA ILE A 108 -17.48 -7.29 0.49
C ILE A 108 -17.86 -7.07 1.95
N THR A 109 -18.64 -7.98 2.52
CA THR A 109 -19.02 -7.92 3.94
C THR A 109 -18.15 -8.89 4.73
N PHE A 110 -17.34 -8.36 5.64
CA PHE A 110 -16.54 -9.12 6.60
C PHE A 110 -17.33 -9.29 7.89
N HIS A 111 -17.57 -10.54 8.26
CA HIS A 111 -18.20 -10.96 9.50
C HIS A 111 -17.11 -11.35 10.48
N MET A 112 -17.10 -10.76 11.67
CA MET A 112 -15.99 -10.93 12.61
C MET A 112 -16.38 -10.75 14.08
N ALA A 113 -15.71 -11.47 14.98
CA ALA A 113 -15.95 -11.35 16.42
C ALA A 113 -15.48 -10.00 17.00
N ASP A 114 -14.29 -9.55 16.59
CA ASP A 114 -13.71 -8.29 17.05
C ASP A 114 -13.43 -7.36 15.85
N ARG A 115 -14.28 -6.34 15.70
CA ARG A 115 -14.14 -5.32 14.65
C ARG A 115 -12.80 -4.59 14.71
N ARG A 116 -12.09 -4.56 15.84
CA ARG A 116 -10.77 -3.90 15.95
C ARG A 116 -9.70 -4.64 15.18
N ARG A 117 -9.88 -5.95 14.94
CA ARG A 117 -8.93 -6.84 14.26
C ARG A 117 -9.20 -6.99 12.76
N TYR A 118 -10.03 -6.11 12.18
CA TYR A 118 -10.47 -6.26 10.79
C TYR A 118 -9.34 -6.24 9.78
N LYS A 119 -8.25 -5.53 10.06
CA LYS A 119 -7.10 -5.49 9.16
C LYS A 119 -6.38 -6.83 9.12
N GLU A 120 -6.20 -7.48 10.26
CA GLU A 120 -5.56 -8.78 10.36
C GLU A 120 -6.42 -9.87 9.72
N GLU A 121 -7.73 -9.89 10.02
CA GLU A 121 -8.64 -10.89 9.46
C GLU A 121 -8.85 -10.71 7.95
N MET A 122 -8.92 -9.46 7.47
CA MET A 122 -8.96 -9.19 6.04
C MET A 122 -7.68 -9.64 5.33
N GLN A 123 -6.50 -9.45 5.95
CA GLN A 123 -5.24 -9.97 5.39
C GLN A 123 -5.25 -11.49 5.30
N GLU A 124 -5.77 -12.18 6.31
CA GLU A 124 -5.86 -13.64 6.28
C GLU A 124 -6.85 -14.11 5.20
N TRP A 125 -8.01 -13.45 5.11
CA TRP A 125 -8.96 -13.70 4.03
C TRP A 125 -8.33 -13.54 2.63
N TYR A 126 -7.52 -12.50 2.41
CA TYR A 126 -6.78 -12.35 1.14
C TYR A 126 -5.83 -13.52 0.88
N LYS A 127 -5.12 -14.02 1.89
CA LYS A 127 -4.24 -15.20 1.72
C LYS A 127 -5.04 -16.43 1.35
N GLU A 128 -6.20 -16.64 1.98
CA GLU A 128 -7.10 -17.74 1.65
C GLU A 128 -7.58 -17.64 0.19
N GLN A 129 -8.01 -16.45 -0.26
CA GLN A 129 -8.44 -16.26 -1.65
C GLN A 129 -7.29 -16.47 -2.64
N ILE A 130 -6.08 -15.97 -2.34
CA ILE A 130 -4.89 -16.21 -3.16
C ILE A 130 -4.59 -17.71 -3.21
N GLY A 131 -4.71 -18.43 -2.10
CA GLY A 131 -4.52 -19.87 -2.03
C GLY A 131 -5.44 -20.63 -2.98
N LYS A 132 -6.73 -20.26 -3.04
CA LYS A 132 -7.69 -20.85 -3.98
C LYS A 132 -7.30 -20.59 -5.43
N VAL A 133 -6.95 -19.35 -5.78
CA VAL A 133 -6.53 -18.98 -7.14
C VAL A 133 -5.27 -19.73 -7.56
N ILE A 134 -4.28 -19.82 -6.67
CA ILE A 134 -3.03 -20.54 -6.94
C ILE A 134 -3.29 -22.03 -7.14
N ALA A 135 -4.09 -22.65 -6.27
CA ALA A 135 -4.40 -24.08 -6.36
C ALA A 135 -5.07 -24.44 -7.69
N GLU A 136 -5.95 -23.56 -8.20
CA GLU A 136 -6.59 -23.73 -9.50
C GLU A 136 -5.64 -23.46 -10.68
N ARG A 137 -4.90 -22.34 -10.64
CA ARG A 137 -4.19 -21.82 -11.83
C ARG A 137 -2.79 -22.36 -12.00
N LEU A 138 -2.06 -22.60 -10.90
CA LEU A 138 -0.65 -22.95 -10.97
C LEU A 138 -0.40 -24.31 -11.65
N PRO A 139 -1.17 -25.39 -11.38
CA PRO A 139 -0.99 -26.66 -12.09
C PRO A 139 -1.21 -26.55 -13.60
N LEU A 140 -2.19 -25.75 -14.03
CA LEU A 140 -2.49 -25.52 -15.44
C LEU A 140 -1.34 -24.82 -16.15
N LEU A 141 -0.78 -23.78 -15.52
CA LEU A 141 0.37 -23.04 -16.05
C LEU A 141 1.63 -23.91 -16.07
N ALA A 142 1.87 -24.67 -15.01
CA ALA A 142 2.99 -25.60 -14.92
C ALA A 142 2.94 -26.66 -16.04
N GLY A 143 1.76 -27.24 -16.28
CA GLY A 143 1.54 -28.19 -17.38
C GLY A 143 1.77 -27.55 -18.75
N ARG A 144 1.21 -26.35 -19.00
CA ARG A 144 1.39 -25.62 -20.26
C ARG A 144 2.86 -25.26 -20.55
N LEU A 145 3.63 -24.96 -19.51
CA LEU A 145 5.04 -24.60 -19.62
C LEU A 145 5.99 -25.80 -19.49
N ASN A 146 5.46 -27.01 -19.29
CA ASN A 146 6.22 -28.22 -19.00
C ASN A 146 7.23 -28.04 -17.83
N MET A 147 6.79 -27.35 -16.77
CA MET A 147 7.59 -27.06 -15.59
C MET A 147 7.06 -27.79 -14.36
N LYS A 148 7.96 -28.15 -13.45
CA LYS A 148 7.60 -28.61 -12.10
C LYS A 148 7.82 -27.48 -11.11
N PHE A 149 7.00 -27.40 -10.07
CA PHE A 149 7.16 -26.43 -8.99
C PHE A 149 7.19 -27.15 -7.64
N GLY A 150 7.96 -26.58 -6.70
CA GLY A 150 8.06 -27.06 -5.33
C GLY A 150 6.99 -26.46 -4.42
N LYS A 151 7.37 -26.16 -3.17
CA LYS A 151 6.46 -25.53 -2.21
C LYS A 151 6.17 -24.07 -2.58
N VAL A 152 4.89 -23.72 -2.68
CA VAL A 152 4.44 -22.33 -2.77
C VAL A 152 4.12 -21.79 -1.38
N SER A 153 4.56 -20.56 -1.09
CA SER A 153 4.24 -19.89 0.16
C SER A 153 3.71 -18.48 -0.09
N ILE A 154 2.57 -18.16 0.51
CA ILE A 154 1.98 -16.82 0.47
C ILE A 154 2.51 -16.04 1.67
N LYS A 155 3.23 -14.94 1.41
CA LYS A 155 3.88 -14.12 2.45
C LYS A 155 3.63 -12.64 2.20
N SER A 156 3.51 -11.86 3.28
CA SER A 156 3.39 -10.40 3.22
C SER A 156 4.77 -9.74 2.96
N GLN A 157 5.29 -9.90 1.75
CA GLN A 157 6.56 -9.32 1.32
C GLN A 157 6.45 -7.80 1.18
N LYS A 158 7.47 -7.06 1.61
CA LYS A 158 7.47 -5.59 1.59
C LYS A 158 8.16 -4.98 0.37
N SER A 159 9.15 -5.68 -0.20
CA SER A 159 10.06 -5.12 -1.21
C SER A 159 9.97 -5.79 -2.57
N ARG A 160 9.22 -6.89 -2.70
CA ARG A 160 9.11 -7.69 -3.92
C ARG A 160 7.75 -8.37 -3.99
N TRP A 161 7.29 -8.58 -5.21
CA TRP A 161 5.99 -9.22 -5.48
C TRP A 161 6.10 -10.74 -5.35
N ALA A 162 7.21 -11.33 -5.78
CA ALA A 162 7.49 -12.77 -5.68
C ALA A 162 9.01 -13.05 -5.60
N SER A 163 9.37 -14.30 -5.32
CA SER A 163 10.67 -14.92 -5.65
C SER A 163 10.41 -16.38 -5.98
N CYS A 164 11.14 -16.91 -6.97
CA CYS A 164 11.17 -18.33 -7.28
C CYS A 164 12.59 -18.85 -7.03
#